data_AF-A0A317H669-F1
#
_entry.id   AF-A0A317H669-F1
#
_cell.length_a   1.000
_cell.length_b   1.000
_cell.length_c   1.000
_cell.angle_alpha   90.00
_cell.angle_beta   90.00
_cell.angle_gamma   90.00
#
_symmetry.space_group_name_H-M   'P 1'
#
loop_
_entity.id
_entity.type
_entity.pdbx_description
1 polymer ?
#
loop_
_entity_poly.entity_id
_entity_poly.type
_entity_poly.pdbx_seq_one_letter_code
_entity_poly.pdbx_strand_id
1 'polypeptide(L)'
;MNPWYGKRFSLTFASIVLALGGLCVGQAHASVNLPLHHWVYDAIERLTALEIIDSAMVVAKPYSRKQAAKYVARAIERIRADEIKADGRKVLAEPLLERLMKELGPELMDLGVVARKRTEPASLIRYGA
;
A
#
# COMPACT_ATOMS: atom_id res chain seq x y z
N MET A 1 4.66 -14.53 66.48
CA MET A 1 5.18 -13.32 65.80
C MET A 1 6.49 -13.71 65.12
N ASN A 2 6.54 -13.68 63.78
CA ASN A 2 7.77 -13.53 62.98
C ASN A 2 7.36 -13.13 61.54
N PRO A 3 7.92 -12.05 60.96
CA PRO A 3 7.40 -11.42 59.75
C PRO A 3 8.32 -11.67 58.54
N TRP A 4 7.89 -12.44 57.54
CA TRP A 4 8.63 -12.57 56.29
C TRP A 4 7.67 -12.67 55.10
N TYR A 5 7.05 -11.53 54.75
CA TYR A 5 6.41 -11.31 53.47
C TYR A 5 7.09 -10.12 52.80
N GLY A 6 7.78 -10.34 51.68
CA GLY A 6 8.24 -9.23 50.87
C GLY A 6 9.41 -9.56 49.95
N LYS A 7 9.26 -9.11 48.69
CA LYS A 7 10.33 -8.85 47.72
C LYS A 7 10.81 -9.99 46.82
N ARG A 8 9.99 -11.02 46.53
CA ARG A 8 10.29 -11.93 45.40
C ARG A 8 9.36 -11.80 44.19
N PHE A 9 8.22 -11.13 44.33
CA PHE A 9 7.25 -10.93 43.24
C PHE A 9 7.45 -9.65 42.41
N SER A 10 8.31 -8.73 42.86
CA SER A 10 8.39 -7.37 42.27
C SER A 10 9.35 -7.26 41.09
N LEU A 11 10.33 -8.17 40.94
CA LEU A 11 11.33 -8.07 39.86
C LEU A 11 10.90 -8.77 38.55
N THR A 12 10.11 -9.83 38.62
CA THR A 12 9.66 -10.57 37.42
C THR A 12 8.58 -9.82 36.63
N PHE A 13 7.73 -9.05 37.32
CA PHE A 13 6.67 -8.27 36.67
C PHE A 13 7.24 -7.11 35.84
N ALA A 14 8.31 -6.48 36.30
CA ALA A 14 8.97 -5.38 35.60
C ALA A 14 9.62 -5.82 34.27
N SER A 15 10.18 -7.03 34.22
CA SER A 15 10.82 -7.57 33.01
C SER A 15 9.82 -7.94 31.91
N ILE A 16 8.61 -8.41 32.27
CA ILE A 16 7.55 -8.72 31.30
C ILE A 16 6.97 -7.46 30.67
N VAL A 17 6.80 -6.38 31.45
CA VAL A 17 6.33 -5.09 30.93
C VAL A 17 7.36 -4.46 29.98
N LEU A 18 8.65 -4.60 30.27
CA LEU A 18 9.73 -4.08 29.42
C LEU A 18 9.88 -4.87 28.11
N ALA A 19 9.62 -6.19 28.13
CA ALA A 19 9.65 -7.02 26.94
C ALA A 19 8.43 -6.83 26.02
N LEU A 20 7.25 -6.53 26.57
CA LEU A 20 6.05 -6.24 25.77
C LEU A 20 6.04 -4.84 25.14
N GLY A 21 6.74 -3.86 25.71
CA GLY A 21 6.78 -2.48 25.20
C GLY A 21 7.53 -2.30 23.88
N GLY A 22 8.41 -3.25 23.51
CA GLY A 22 9.30 -3.13 22.34
C GLY A 22 8.68 -3.48 20.99
N LEU A 23 7.50 -4.11 20.94
CA LEU A 23 6.90 -4.60 19.69
C LEU A 23 6.01 -3.57 18.97
N CYS A 24 5.81 -2.38 19.54
CA CYS A 24 4.88 -1.38 19.00
C CYS A 24 5.54 -0.26 18.18
N VAL A 25 6.69 -0.51 17.55
CA VAL A 25 7.21 0.41 16.53
C VAL A 25 6.51 0.13 15.19
N GLY A 26 5.19 0.26 15.19
CA GLY A 26 4.41 0.31 13.96
C GLY A 26 4.75 1.63 13.27
N GLN A 27 5.46 1.57 12.14
CA GLN A 27 5.67 2.72 11.27
C GLN A 27 4.31 3.21 10.77
N ALA A 28 3.71 4.16 11.49
CA ALA A 28 2.51 4.86 11.06
C ALA A 28 2.90 5.81 9.92
N HIS A 29 2.97 5.29 8.70
CA HIS A 29 3.04 6.15 7.53
C HIS A 29 1.72 6.92 7.47
N ALA A 30 1.78 8.23 7.73
CA ALA A 30 0.66 9.13 7.56
C ALA A 30 0.17 9.02 6.12
N SER A 31 -0.87 8.21 5.92
CA SER A 31 -1.47 7.94 4.64
C SER A 31 -2.39 9.11 4.32
N VAL A 32 -1.94 10.00 3.44
CA VAL A 32 -2.73 11.18 3.05
C VAL A 32 -4.02 10.72 2.35
N ASN A 33 -5.16 11.26 2.83
CA ASN A 33 -6.44 11.02 2.20
C ASN A 33 -6.50 11.68 0.82
N LEU A 34 -7.18 11.04 -0.13
CA LEU A 34 -7.42 11.66 -1.43
C LEU A 34 -8.33 12.88 -1.27
N PRO A 35 -8.03 14.02 -1.93
CA PRO A 35 -8.93 15.18 -1.95
C PRO A 35 -10.33 14.78 -2.44
N LEU A 36 -11.40 15.23 -1.79
CA LEU A 36 -12.78 14.73 -2.06
C LEU A 36 -13.19 14.77 -3.54
N HIS A 37 -12.74 15.77 -4.29
CA HIS A 37 -13.07 15.95 -5.72
C HIS A 37 -11.93 15.52 -6.66
N HIS A 38 -11.11 14.57 -6.21
CA HIS A 38 -10.02 14.07 -7.03
C HIS A 38 -10.54 13.10 -8.10
N TRP A 39 -10.06 13.25 -9.33
CA TRP A 39 -10.48 12.45 -10.50
C TRP A 39 -10.27 10.93 -10.32
N VAL A 40 -9.40 10.53 -9.37
CA VAL A 40 -9.16 9.14 -8.99
C VAL A 40 -10.44 8.46 -8.48
N TYR A 41 -11.36 9.21 -7.83
CA TYR A 41 -12.66 8.68 -7.44
C TYR A 41 -13.46 8.25 -8.68
N ASP A 42 -13.61 9.15 -9.66
CA ASP A 42 -14.35 8.87 -10.88
C ASP A 42 -13.71 7.74 -11.70
N ALA A 43 -12.37 7.68 -11.72
CA ALA A 43 -11.65 6.63 -12.44
C ALA A 43 -11.85 5.24 -11.80
N ILE A 44 -11.80 5.15 -10.46
CA ILE A 44 -12.08 3.90 -9.75
C ILE A 44 -13.53 3.46 -9.95
N GLU A 45 -14.49 4.38 -9.90
CA GLU A 45 -15.89 4.09 -10.19
C GLU A 45 -16.09 3.54 -11.61
N ARG A 46 -15.45 4.16 -12.61
CA ARG A 46 -15.50 3.67 -13.99
C ARG A 46 -14.88 2.29 -14.13
N LEU A 47 -13.72 2.05 -13.52
CA LEU A 47 -13.09 0.72 -13.53
C LEU A 47 -13.91 -0.34 -12.79
N THR A 48 -14.67 0.07 -11.77
CA THR A 48 -15.61 -0.80 -11.06
C THR A 48 -16.83 -1.14 -11.93
N ALA A 49 -17.38 -0.14 -12.63
CA ALA A 49 -18.48 -0.33 -13.57
C ALA A 49 -18.10 -1.23 -14.77
N LEU A 50 -16.81 -1.21 -15.15
CA LEU A 50 -16.25 -2.11 -16.16
C LEU A 50 -15.92 -3.52 -15.62
N GLU A 51 -16.17 -3.78 -14.33
CA GLU A 51 -15.82 -5.02 -13.60
C GLU A 51 -14.31 -5.35 -13.53
N ILE A 52 -13.47 -4.36 -13.84
CA ILE A 52 -12.02 -4.47 -13.75
C ILE A 52 -11.57 -4.44 -12.28
N ILE A 53 -12.15 -3.52 -11.51
CA ILE A 53 -12.07 -3.48 -10.05
C ILE A 53 -13.31 -4.15 -9.49
N ASP A 54 -13.14 -5.04 -8.52
CA ASP A 54 -14.26 -5.63 -7.80
C ASP A 54 -14.88 -4.60 -6.84
N SER A 55 -16.17 -4.35 -7.00
CA SER A 55 -16.94 -3.43 -6.16
C SER A 55 -16.90 -3.79 -4.68
N ALA A 56 -16.79 -5.09 -4.33
CA ALA A 56 -16.72 -5.55 -2.95
C ALA A 56 -15.41 -5.12 -2.24
N MET A 57 -14.37 -4.78 -3.01
CA MET A 57 -13.11 -4.29 -2.46
C MET A 57 -13.16 -2.80 -2.14
N VAL A 58 -14.04 -2.03 -2.78
CA VAL A 58 -14.06 -0.57 -2.68
C VAL A 58 -14.81 -0.15 -1.41
N VAL A 59 -14.07 0.39 -0.45
CA VAL A 59 -14.65 0.93 0.80
C VAL A 59 -15.38 2.26 0.58
N ALA A 60 -16.18 2.65 1.56
CA ALA A 60 -16.83 3.96 1.58
C ALA A 60 -15.82 5.11 1.52
N LYS A 61 -16.17 6.18 0.80
CA LYS A 61 -15.36 7.40 0.67
C LYS A 61 -15.37 8.19 2.00
N PRO A 62 -14.32 8.97 2.30
CA PRO A 62 -13.07 9.13 1.55
C PRO A 62 -12.11 7.96 1.84
N TYR A 63 -11.45 7.47 0.80
CA TYR A 63 -10.37 6.51 0.96
C TYR A 63 -9.01 7.17 0.70
N SER A 64 -7.97 6.56 1.25
CA SER A 64 -6.63 7.09 1.15
C SER A 64 -5.95 6.77 -0.18
N ARG A 65 -4.87 7.49 -0.50
CA ARG A 65 -4.05 7.20 -1.68
C ARG A 65 -3.54 5.75 -1.69
N LYS A 66 -3.14 5.23 -0.53
CA LYS A 66 -2.72 3.82 -0.39
C LYS A 66 -3.87 2.85 -0.65
N GLN A 67 -5.09 3.15 -0.20
CA GLN A 67 -6.25 2.31 -0.47
C GLN A 67 -6.59 2.31 -1.97
N ALA A 68 -6.60 3.48 -2.61
CA ALA A 68 -6.79 3.59 -4.05
C ALA A 68 -5.73 2.78 -4.83
N ALA A 69 -4.46 2.87 -4.42
CA ALA A 69 -3.37 2.12 -5.02
C ALA A 69 -3.56 0.61 -4.87
N LYS A 70 -4.10 0.11 -3.75
CA LYS A 70 -4.43 -1.31 -3.59
C LYS A 70 -5.50 -1.80 -4.57
N TYR A 71 -6.53 -0.99 -4.83
CA TYR A 71 -7.57 -1.35 -5.81
C TYR A 71 -6.98 -1.43 -7.22
N VAL A 72 -6.15 -0.45 -7.58
CA VAL A 72 -5.44 -0.40 -8.87
C VAL A 72 -4.44 -1.55 -9.01
N ALA A 73 -3.68 -1.85 -7.95
CA ALA A 73 -2.76 -2.99 -7.89
C ALA A 73 -3.48 -4.30 -8.20
N ARG A 74 -4.61 -4.54 -7.53
CA ARG A 74 -5.39 -5.76 -7.75
C ARG A 74 -5.93 -5.84 -9.17
N ALA A 75 -6.43 -4.73 -9.73
CA ALA A 75 -6.84 -4.69 -11.12
C ALA A 75 -5.70 -5.07 -12.08
N ILE A 76 -4.50 -4.52 -11.88
CA ILE A 76 -3.31 -4.85 -12.67
C ILE A 76 -2.98 -6.34 -12.57
N GLU A 77 -3.01 -6.92 -11.37
CA GLU A 77 -2.78 -8.35 -11.15
C GLU A 77 -3.78 -9.22 -11.91
N ARG A 78 -5.07 -8.91 -11.82
CA ARG A 78 -6.14 -9.65 -12.52
C ARG A 78 -5.98 -9.59 -14.04
N ILE A 79 -5.60 -8.41 -14.57
CA ILE A 79 -5.31 -8.25 -16.01
C ILE A 79 -4.09 -9.10 -16.41
N ARG A 80 -3.03 -9.12 -15.60
CA ARG A 80 -1.82 -9.92 -15.86
C ARG A 80 -2.06 -11.42 -15.77
N ALA A 81 -2.95 -11.84 -14.87
CA ALA A 81 -3.37 -13.23 -14.71
C ALA A 81 -4.40 -13.69 -15.77
N ASP A 82 -4.77 -12.81 -16.70
CA ASP A 82 -5.80 -13.06 -17.73
C ASP A 82 -7.16 -13.48 -17.14
N GLU A 83 -7.43 -13.08 -15.89
CA GLU A 83 -8.68 -13.35 -15.18
C GLU A 83 -9.84 -12.47 -15.67
N ILE A 84 -9.51 -11.46 -16.48
CA ILE A 84 -10.48 -10.54 -17.09
C ILE A 84 -10.59 -10.90 -18.56
N LYS A 85 -11.81 -11.25 -18.98
CA LYS A 85 -12.11 -11.57 -20.38
C LYS A 85 -11.57 -10.46 -21.29
N ALA A 86 -10.81 -10.84 -22.31
CA ALA A 86 -10.35 -9.93 -23.35
C ALA A 86 -11.54 -9.48 -24.21
N ASP A 87 -12.26 -8.46 -23.73
CA ASP A 87 -13.38 -7.83 -24.42
C ASP A 87 -13.13 -6.32 -24.58
N GLY A 88 -14.10 -5.61 -25.17
CA GLY A 88 -14.02 -4.17 -25.37
C GLY A 88 -13.85 -3.34 -24.09
N ARG A 89 -14.12 -3.90 -22.90
CA ARG A 89 -13.96 -3.19 -21.63
C ARG A 89 -12.49 -3.00 -21.27
N LYS A 90 -11.62 -3.93 -21.66
CA LYS A 90 -10.16 -3.82 -21.45
C LYS A 90 -9.60 -2.61 -22.19
N VAL A 91 -10.04 -2.38 -23.43
CA VAL A 91 -9.64 -1.23 -24.25
C VAL A 91 -10.06 0.10 -23.60
N LEU A 92 -11.23 0.13 -22.96
CA LEU A 92 -11.70 1.33 -22.23
C LEU A 92 -10.97 1.52 -20.89
N ALA A 93 -10.54 0.43 -20.26
CA ALA A 93 -9.88 0.43 -18.95
C ALA A 93 -8.40 0.83 -19.02
N GLU A 94 -7.68 0.41 -20.05
CA GLU A 94 -6.25 0.69 -20.24
C GLU A 94 -5.86 2.17 -20.06
N PRO A 95 -6.48 3.14 -20.76
CA PRO A 95 -6.09 4.55 -20.62
C PRO A 95 -6.37 5.12 -19.22
N LEU A 96 -7.42 4.61 -18.53
CA LEU A 96 -7.69 4.99 -17.14
C LEU A 96 -6.62 4.42 -16.20
N LEU A 97 -6.26 3.16 -16.41
CA LEU A 97 -5.27 2.45 -15.60
C LEU A 97 -3.88 3.09 -15.75
N GLU A 98 -3.47 3.44 -16.96
CA GLU A 98 -2.20 4.14 -17.19
C GLU A 98 -2.12 5.49 -16.45
N ARG A 99 -3.20 6.28 -16.49
CA ARG A 99 -3.26 7.55 -15.76
C ARG A 99 -3.20 7.32 -14.26
N LEU A 100 -3.90 6.31 -13.75
CA LEU A 100 -3.89 5.96 -12.33
C LEU A 100 -2.51 5.48 -11.88
N MET A 101 -1.81 4.72 -12.73
CA MET A 101 -0.45 4.28 -12.46
C MET A 101 0.55 5.43 -12.38
N LYS A 102 0.37 6.48 -13.19
CA LYS A 102 1.19 7.69 -13.11
C LYS A 102 0.90 8.48 -11.82
N GLU A 103 -0.36 8.65 -11.48
CA GLU A 103 -0.80 9.42 -10.32
C GLU A 103 -0.45 8.73 -8.99
N LEU A 104 -0.70 7.43 -8.89
CA LEU A 104 -0.47 6.61 -7.69
C LEU A 104 0.89 5.88 -7.75
N GLY A 105 1.80 6.35 -8.60
CA GLY A 105 3.10 5.72 -8.85
C GLY A 105 3.89 5.45 -7.56
N PRO A 106 4.07 6.43 -6.66
CA PRO A 106 4.78 6.21 -5.39
C PRO A 106 4.18 5.08 -4.55
N GLU A 107 2.86 5.05 -4.44
CA GLU A 107 2.14 4.02 -3.67
C GLU A 107 2.19 2.64 -4.35
N LEU A 108 2.12 2.59 -5.68
CA LEU A 108 2.24 1.34 -6.43
C LEU A 108 3.66 0.77 -6.42
N MET A 109 4.68 1.63 -6.33
CA MET A 109 6.07 1.22 -6.12
C MET A 109 6.29 0.68 -4.71
N ASP A 110 5.68 1.29 -3.69
CA ASP A 110 5.67 0.79 -2.30
C ASP A 110 5.05 -0.62 -2.22
N LEU A 111 4.00 -0.87 -3.01
CA LEU A 111 3.35 -2.18 -3.13
C LEU A 111 4.11 -3.19 -4.01
N GLY A 112 5.19 -2.79 -4.69
CA GLY A 112 5.98 -3.68 -5.56
C GLY A 112 5.31 -4.05 -6.89
N VAL A 113 4.20 -3.40 -7.25
CA VAL A 113 3.41 -3.69 -8.47
C VAL A 113 4.08 -3.11 -9.72
N VAL A 114 4.75 -1.97 -9.55
CA VAL A 114 5.55 -1.29 -10.56
C VAL A 114 7.01 -1.37 -10.15
N ALA A 115 7.87 -1.86 -11.04
CA ALA A 115 9.29 -1.95 -10.78
C ALA A 115 9.86 -0.57 -10.50
N ARG A 116 10.59 -0.43 -9.38
CA ARG A 116 11.43 0.75 -9.15
C ARG A 116 12.48 0.77 -10.25
N LYS A 117 12.37 1.73 -11.18
CA LYS A 117 13.43 1.98 -12.17
C LYS A 117 14.69 2.31 -11.36
N ARG A 118 15.58 1.34 -11.16
CA ARG A 118 16.91 1.58 -10.59
C ARG A 118 17.61 2.45 -11.63
N THR A 119 17.67 3.75 -11.39
CA THR A 119 18.64 4.59 -12.08
C THR A 119 19.99 4.08 -11.62
N GLU A 120 20.65 3.28 -12.44
CA GLU A 120 22.04 2.92 -12.23
C GLU A 120 22.82 4.24 -12.12
N PRO A 121 23.57 4.48 -11.01
CA PRO A 121 24.44 5.63 -10.97
C PRO A 121 25.46 5.44 -12.09
N ALA A 122 25.56 6.44 -12.97
CA ALA A 122 26.62 6.58 -13.95
C ALA A 122 27.98 6.62 -13.23
N SER A 123 28.47 5.45 -12.84
CA SER A 123 29.78 5.24 -12.24
C SER A 123 30.67 4.59 -13.28
N LEU A 124 30.89 5.32 -14.37
CA LEU A 124 32.11 5.17 -15.13
C LEU A 124 32.65 6.54 -15.54
N ILE A 125 32.74 7.45 -14.55
CA ILE A 125 33.73 8.51 -14.63
C ILE A 125 35.09 7.80 -14.47
N ARG A 126 35.69 7.44 -15.61
CA ARG A 126 37.11 7.13 -15.71
C ARG A 126 37.89 8.41 -15.38
N TYR A 127 38.23 8.60 -14.11
CA TYR A 127 39.46 9.31 -13.78
C TYR A 127 40.63 8.41 -14.17
N GLY A 128 41.63 9.03 -14.81
CA GLY A 128 42.61 8.36 -15.65
C GLY A 128 43.62 7.45 -14.97
N ALA A 129 44.34 6.75 -15.84
CA ALA A 129 45.72 6.33 -15.70
C ALA A 129 46.29 6.24 -17.12
#